data_AF-A0A535XW55-F1
#
_entry.id   AF-A0A535XW55-F1
#
_cell.length_a   1.000
_cell.length_b   1.000
_cell.length_c   1.000
_cell.angle_alpha   90.00
_cell.angle_beta   90.00
_cell.angle_gamma   90.00
#
_symmetry.space_group_name_H-M   'P 1'
#
loop_
_entity.id
_entity.type
_entity.pdbx_description
1 polymer ?
#
loop_
_entity_poly.entity_id
_entity_poly.type
_entity_poly.pdbx_seq_one_letter_code
_entity_poly.pdbx_strand_id
1 'polypeptide(L)'
;MDIANGAPTGADATNRIVLTYVSGNIAAPHVYFTESTNGAATWTAPVAIESAGDRGYYTAPAISPNGTDVYVVYNAFTTPYRNDTTSARNLVGVVLHADVAGASTGAFSEVHRGADGDPRSSSQNNLVGEFLGDYVYAAATRTYGAAVWNDSRSGADCSAMDAWRMSLRTGSTVARPAPQQDCAPTFGDSDIFGGAYADPTP
;
A
#
# COMPACT_ATOMS: atom_id res chain seq x y z
N MET A 1 -3.01 -9.16 1.84
CA MET A 1 -3.94 -9.35 2.98
C MET A 1 -3.10 -9.20 4.22
N ASP A 2 -3.59 -8.48 5.21
CA ASP A 2 -2.95 -8.34 6.50
C ASP A 2 -4.02 -8.17 7.60
N ILE A 3 -3.66 -8.49 8.84
CA ILE A 3 -4.58 -8.67 9.97
C ILE A 3 -3.95 -8.11 11.26
N ALA A 4 -4.75 -7.41 12.05
CA ALA A 4 -4.29 -6.85 13.33
C ALA A 4 -5.28 -7.11 14.47
N ASN A 5 -4.72 -7.21 15.68
CA ASN A 5 -5.40 -7.28 16.97
C ASN A 5 -4.72 -6.26 17.89
N GLY A 6 -5.51 -5.55 18.71
CA GLY A 6 -5.05 -4.46 19.56
C GLY A 6 -4.01 -4.85 20.62
N ALA A 7 -4.02 -6.07 21.16
CA ALA A 7 -3.06 -6.43 22.19
C ALA A 7 -2.57 -7.89 22.10
N PRO A 8 -1.26 -8.10 21.80
CA PRO A 8 -0.68 -9.44 21.73
C PRO A 8 -0.57 -10.14 23.09
N THR A 9 -0.67 -9.40 24.20
CA THR A 9 -0.60 -9.95 25.56
C THR A 9 -1.98 -10.21 26.19
N GLY A 10 -3.06 -9.75 25.56
CA GLY A 10 -4.43 -9.87 26.08
C GLY A 10 -4.82 -8.90 27.21
N ALA A 11 -3.87 -8.18 27.81
CA ALA A 11 -4.17 -7.17 28.83
C ALA A 11 -4.76 -5.91 28.19
N ASP A 12 -5.93 -5.46 28.69
CA ASP A 12 -6.74 -4.37 28.11
C ASP A 12 -7.10 -4.57 26.62
N ALA A 13 -6.95 -5.80 26.10
CA ALA A 13 -7.21 -6.13 24.71
C ALA A 13 -8.71 -6.26 24.46
N THR A 14 -9.17 -5.75 23.33
CA THR A 14 -10.48 -6.13 22.80
C THR A 14 -10.37 -7.47 22.05
N ASN A 15 -11.47 -8.21 21.92
CA ASN A 15 -11.56 -9.36 21.00
C ASN A 15 -11.66 -8.93 19.53
N ARG A 16 -11.31 -7.68 19.23
CA ARG A 16 -11.45 -7.08 17.91
C ARG A 16 -10.27 -7.45 17.04
N ILE A 17 -10.59 -7.90 15.85
CA ILE A 17 -9.65 -8.24 14.80
C ILE A 17 -10.06 -7.45 13.58
N VAL A 18 -9.12 -6.70 13.03
CA VAL A 18 -9.30 -5.96 11.78
C VAL A 18 -8.46 -6.59 10.69
N LEU A 19 -8.98 -6.60 9.46
CA LEU A 19 -8.32 -7.20 8.32
C LEU A 19 -8.50 -6.29 7.10
N THR A 20 -7.41 -6.11 6.36
CA THR A 20 -7.47 -5.48 5.03
C THR A 20 -6.87 -6.35 3.95
N TYR A 21 -7.40 -6.21 2.75
CA TYR A 21 -6.89 -6.91 1.57
C TYR A 21 -7.22 -6.14 0.30
N VAL A 22 -6.36 -6.31 -0.70
CA VAL A 22 -6.63 -5.79 -2.05
C VAL A 22 -7.31 -6.87 -2.86
N SER A 23 -8.43 -6.54 -3.51
CA SER A 23 -9.15 -7.45 -4.42
C SER A 23 -9.99 -6.68 -5.42
N GLY A 24 -10.37 -7.34 -6.52
CA GLY A 24 -11.22 -6.76 -7.56
C GLY A 24 -10.68 -7.01 -8.97
N ASN A 25 -11.26 -6.31 -9.95
CA ASN A 25 -10.76 -6.32 -11.32
C ASN A 25 -9.36 -5.68 -11.35
N ILE A 26 -8.42 -6.21 -12.13
CA ILE A 26 -7.06 -5.66 -12.22
C ILE A 26 -7.01 -4.18 -12.65
N ALA A 27 -8.03 -3.71 -13.39
CA ALA A 27 -8.15 -2.31 -13.81
C ALA A 27 -8.75 -1.38 -12.73
N ALA A 28 -9.37 -1.96 -11.70
CA ALA A 28 -10.02 -1.26 -10.59
C ALA A 28 -10.00 -2.12 -9.32
N PRO A 29 -8.81 -2.44 -8.76
CA PRO A 29 -8.70 -3.14 -7.49
C PRO A 29 -9.08 -2.19 -6.35
N HIS A 30 -9.76 -2.74 -5.34
CA HIS A 30 -10.20 -2.03 -4.14
C HIS A 30 -9.36 -2.46 -2.94
N VAL A 31 -9.17 -1.55 -1.98
CA VAL A 31 -8.67 -1.85 -0.64
C VAL A 31 -9.88 -2.13 0.23
N TYR A 32 -10.11 -3.41 0.54
CA TYR A 32 -11.21 -3.81 1.38
C TYR A 32 -10.81 -3.85 2.85
N PHE A 33 -11.73 -3.43 3.71
CA PHE A 33 -11.70 -3.59 5.16
C PHE A 33 -12.83 -4.51 5.61
N THR A 34 -12.53 -5.38 6.57
CA THR A 34 -13.52 -6.17 7.31
C THR A 34 -13.01 -6.40 8.73
N GLU A 35 -13.92 -6.69 9.65
CA GLU A 35 -13.58 -6.87 11.06
C GLU A 35 -14.41 -7.97 11.72
N SER A 36 -13.87 -8.48 12.82
CA SER A 36 -14.50 -9.44 13.71
C SER A 36 -14.41 -8.97 15.15
N THR A 37 -15.46 -9.19 15.93
CA THR A 37 -15.51 -8.89 17.37
C THR A 37 -15.66 -10.16 18.23
N ASN A 38 -15.62 -11.33 17.60
CA ASN A 38 -15.87 -12.63 18.23
C ASN A 38 -14.79 -13.66 17.90
N GLY A 39 -13.52 -13.22 17.85
CA GLY A 39 -12.37 -14.12 17.65
C GLY A 39 -12.35 -14.74 16.25
N ALA A 40 -12.67 -13.96 15.22
CA ALA A 40 -12.72 -14.39 13.81
C ALA A 40 -13.78 -15.46 13.49
N ALA A 41 -14.74 -15.72 14.39
CA ALA A 41 -15.83 -16.66 14.13
C ALA A 41 -16.79 -16.13 13.05
N THR A 42 -17.05 -14.82 13.04
CA THR A 42 -17.78 -14.14 11.96
C THR A 42 -17.11 -12.81 11.62
N TRP A 43 -17.28 -12.37 10.38
CA TRP A 43 -16.73 -11.13 9.84
C TRP A 43 -17.84 -10.24 9.29
N THR A 44 -17.65 -8.93 9.35
CA THR A 44 -18.54 -7.97 8.69
C THR A 44 -18.43 -8.09 7.16
N ALA A 45 -19.46 -7.63 6.45
CA ALA A 45 -19.38 -7.51 5.00
C ALA A 45 -18.21 -6.57 4.63
N PRO A 46 -17.31 -6.95 3.70
CA PRO A 46 -16.20 -6.10 3.33
C PRO A 46 -16.64 -4.77 2.72
N VAL A 47 -15.96 -3.69 3.09
CA VAL A 47 -16.19 -2.33 2.56
C VAL A 47 -14.93 -1.81 1.89
N ALA A 48 -15.07 -1.15 0.74
CA ALA A 48 -13.94 -0.47 0.08
C ALA A 48 -13.63 0.82 0.85
N ILE A 49 -12.35 1.07 1.11
CA ILE A 49 -11.90 2.18 1.97
C ILE A 49 -10.87 3.09 1.28
N GLU A 50 -10.40 2.75 0.08
CA GLU A 50 -9.48 3.61 -0.65
C GLU A 50 -10.09 4.96 -1.05
N SER A 51 -9.22 5.96 -1.21
CA SER A 51 -9.62 7.29 -1.67
C SER A 51 -10.03 7.25 -3.16
N ALA A 52 -10.87 8.18 -3.59
CA ALA A 52 -11.42 8.17 -4.94
C ALA A 52 -10.33 8.22 -6.02
N GLY A 53 -10.37 7.27 -6.96
CA GLY A 53 -9.42 7.16 -8.07
C GLY A 53 -8.19 6.29 -7.79
N ASP A 54 -7.98 5.90 -6.53
CA ASP A 54 -6.92 5.00 -6.13
C ASP A 54 -7.24 3.54 -6.51
N ARG A 55 -6.18 2.80 -6.83
CA ARG A 55 -6.22 1.37 -7.13
C ARG A 55 -5.25 0.67 -6.20
N GLY A 56 -5.77 0.01 -5.18
CA GLY A 56 -4.96 -0.62 -4.13
C GLY A 56 -3.94 -1.63 -4.69
N TYR A 57 -2.76 -1.68 -4.09
CA TYR A 57 -1.72 -2.65 -4.42
C TYR A 57 -1.25 -3.43 -3.18
N TYR A 58 -0.84 -2.72 -2.13
CA TYR A 58 -0.55 -3.28 -0.81
C TYR A 58 -1.39 -2.60 0.25
N THR A 59 -1.72 -3.30 1.34
CA THR A 59 -2.45 -2.74 2.47
C THR A 59 -2.10 -3.47 3.75
N ALA A 60 -2.07 -2.73 4.86
CA ALA A 60 -1.93 -3.28 6.20
C ALA A 60 -2.75 -2.47 7.21
N PRO A 61 -3.56 -3.10 8.07
CA PRO A 61 -4.26 -2.42 9.15
C PRO A 61 -3.45 -2.47 10.45
N ALA A 62 -3.78 -1.56 11.35
CA ALA A 62 -3.42 -1.60 12.76
C ALA A 62 -4.60 -1.14 13.58
N ILE A 63 -4.75 -1.68 14.79
CA ILE A 63 -5.77 -1.24 15.74
C ILE A 63 -5.10 -0.96 17.08
N SER A 64 -5.49 0.15 17.70
CA SER A 64 -5.00 0.56 19.02
C SER A 64 -5.25 -0.51 20.09
N PRO A 65 -4.45 -0.57 21.17
CA PRO A 65 -4.63 -1.59 22.20
C PRO A 65 -5.97 -1.60 22.91
N ASN A 66 -6.54 -0.43 23.17
CA ASN A 66 -7.88 -0.23 23.72
C ASN A 66 -8.99 -0.41 22.67
N GLY A 67 -8.64 -0.65 21.40
CA GLY A 67 -9.59 -0.92 20.32
C GLY A 67 -10.45 0.27 19.91
N THR A 68 -9.99 1.51 20.14
CA THR A 68 -10.70 2.75 19.84
C THR A 68 -10.35 3.33 18.47
N ASP A 69 -9.16 3.05 17.99
CA ASP A 69 -8.61 3.60 16.75
C ASP A 69 -8.14 2.51 15.80
N VAL A 70 -8.50 2.64 14.52
CA VAL A 70 -7.97 1.83 13.44
C VAL A 70 -7.20 2.72 12.47
N TYR A 71 -5.96 2.33 12.18
CA TYR A 71 -5.13 2.93 11.14
C TYR A 71 -4.96 1.93 10.00
N VAL A 72 -4.99 2.40 8.76
CA VAL A 72 -4.70 1.57 7.59
C VAL A 72 -3.68 2.28 6.73
N VAL A 73 -2.62 1.59 6.36
CA VAL A 73 -1.72 2.05 5.29
C VAL A 73 -2.01 1.27 4.02
N TYR A 74 -1.95 1.94 2.88
CA TYR A 74 -1.94 1.27 1.58
C TYR A 74 -1.06 1.99 0.56
N ASN A 75 -0.53 1.22 -0.37
CA ASN A 75 0.00 1.76 -1.63
C ASN A 75 -1.09 1.69 -2.69
N ALA A 76 -1.19 2.71 -3.54
CA ALA A 76 -2.14 2.72 -4.64
C ALA A 76 -1.54 3.29 -5.93
N PHE A 77 -1.97 2.72 -7.06
CA PHE A 77 -1.80 3.33 -8.36
C PHE A 77 -2.92 4.35 -8.60
N THR A 78 -2.56 5.58 -8.98
CA THR A 78 -3.56 6.62 -9.32
C THR A 78 -3.84 6.67 -10.82
N THR A 79 -3.01 6.01 -11.63
CA THR A 79 -3.21 5.83 -13.08
C THR A 79 -3.97 4.54 -13.40
N PRO A 80 -4.76 4.49 -14.49
CA PRO A 80 -5.35 3.25 -15.00
C PRO A 80 -4.31 2.17 -15.31
N TYR A 81 -4.72 0.91 -15.16
CA TYR A 81 -3.92 -0.26 -15.53
C TYR A 81 -3.41 -0.17 -16.98
N ARG A 82 -2.17 -0.62 -17.19
CA ARG A 82 -1.47 -0.59 -18.48
C ARG A 82 -1.08 -1.99 -18.90
N ASN A 83 -1.20 -2.26 -20.20
CA ASN A 83 -0.78 -3.52 -20.83
C ASN A 83 0.61 -3.40 -21.48
N ASP A 84 1.33 -2.33 -21.16
CA ASP A 84 2.66 -2.02 -21.65
C ASP A 84 3.53 -1.58 -20.48
N THR A 85 4.83 -1.49 -20.71
CA THR A 85 5.79 -1.07 -19.68
C THR A 85 6.24 0.38 -19.83
N THR A 86 5.93 1.02 -20.96
CA THR A 86 6.42 2.35 -21.36
C THR A 86 5.51 3.51 -20.97
N SER A 87 4.25 3.23 -20.68
CA SER A 87 3.27 4.22 -20.26
C SER A 87 3.56 4.62 -18.82
N ALA A 88 3.63 5.92 -18.58
CA ALA A 88 3.74 6.49 -17.25
C ALA A 88 2.68 5.94 -16.31
N ARG A 89 3.14 5.63 -15.09
CA ARG A 89 2.33 5.16 -13.98
C ARG A 89 2.63 6.03 -12.78
N ASN A 90 1.69 6.11 -11.86
CA ASN A 90 1.88 6.86 -10.63
C ASN A 90 1.50 6.01 -9.43
N LEU A 91 2.34 6.05 -8.40
CA LEU A 91 2.19 5.36 -7.14
C LEU A 91 2.23 6.37 -5.99
N VAL A 92 1.37 6.15 -5.01
CA VAL A 92 1.35 6.89 -3.74
C VAL A 92 1.26 5.92 -2.55
N GLY A 93 1.70 6.40 -1.39
CA GLY A 93 1.34 5.80 -0.09
C GLY A 93 0.27 6.63 0.60
N VAL A 94 -0.70 5.98 1.22
CA VAL A 94 -1.83 6.64 1.89
C VAL A 94 -2.00 6.03 3.28
N VAL A 95 -2.29 6.88 4.27
CA VAL A 95 -2.65 6.44 5.62
C VAL A 95 -4.06 6.95 5.93
N LEU A 96 -4.90 6.02 6.37
CA LEU A 96 -6.26 6.27 6.80
C LEU A 96 -6.39 6.06 8.31
N HIS A 97 -7.36 6.75 8.91
CA HIS A 97 -7.80 6.55 10.29
C HIS A 97 -9.32 6.46 10.35
N ALA A 98 -9.82 5.65 11.29
CA ALA A 98 -11.21 5.62 11.70
C ALA A 98 -11.32 5.38 13.22
N ASP A 99 -12.26 6.09 13.84
CA ASP A 99 -12.71 5.79 15.20
C ASP A 99 -13.51 4.49 15.25
N VAL A 100 -13.47 3.82 16.40
CA VAL A 100 -14.27 2.65 16.71
C VAL A 100 -15.33 3.03 17.73
N ALA A 101 -16.58 3.08 17.28
CA ALA A 101 -17.73 3.36 18.14
C ALA A 101 -18.44 2.05 18.52
N GLY A 102 -18.28 1.62 19.77
CA GLY A 102 -18.86 0.37 20.26
C GLY A 102 -18.38 -0.85 19.48
N ALA A 103 -19.30 -1.54 18.81
CA ALA A 103 -19.00 -2.78 18.09
C ALA A 103 -18.65 -2.60 16.61
N SER A 104 -18.53 -1.37 16.08
CA SER A 104 -18.21 -1.10 14.66
C SER A 104 -17.09 -0.06 14.47
N THR A 105 -16.22 -0.30 13.50
CA THR A 105 -15.31 0.74 12.98
C THR A 105 -16.11 1.73 12.15
N GLY A 106 -15.83 3.03 12.34
CA GLY A 106 -16.47 4.13 11.65
C GLY A 106 -16.01 4.31 10.21
N ALA A 107 -16.30 5.47 9.64
CA ALA A 107 -15.83 5.83 8.31
C ALA A 107 -14.34 6.18 8.34
N PHE A 108 -13.58 5.68 7.36
CA PHE A 108 -12.17 6.03 7.21
C PHE A 108 -12.01 7.43 6.61
N SER A 109 -11.03 8.16 7.13
CA SER A 109 -10.58 9.44 6.62
C SER A 109 -9.08 9.39 6.33
N GLU A 110 -8.64 10.13 5.31
CA GLU A 110 -7.23 10.24 4.96
C GLU A 110 -6.51 11.16 5.94
N VAL A 111 -5.52 10.62 6.65
CA VAL A 111 -4.63 11.39 7.55
C VAL A 111 -3.27 11.66 6.92
N HIS A 112 -2.94 10.95 5.83
CA HIS A 112 -1.74 11.22 5.04
C HIS A 112 -1.85 10.74 3.61
N ARG A 113 -1.23 11.50 2.70
CA ARG A 113 -0.93 11.10 1.34
C ARG A 113 0.50 11.49 0.97
N GLY A 114 1.24 10.51 0.49
CA GLY A 114 2.59 10.65 -0.01
C GLY A 114 2.63 11.43 -1.33
N ALA A 115 3.82 11.86 -1.71
CA ALA A 115 4.04 12.46 -3.01
C ALA A 115 3.91 11.42 -4.12
N ASP A 116 3.57 11.90 -5.32
CA ASP A 116 3.53 11.13 -6.55
C ASP A 116 4.93 10.62 -6.94
N GLY A 117 5.00 9.39 -7.45
CA GLY A 117 6.23 8.76 -7.92
C GLY A 117 5.95 7.71 -8.99
N ASP A 118 6.89 7.54 -9.93
CA ASP A 118 6.73 6.56 -11.01
C ASP A 118 7.32 5.19 -10.59
N PRO A 119 6.48 4.15 -10.43
CA PRO A 119 6.91 2.84 -9.94
C PRO A 119 7.81 2.09 -10.95
N ARG A 120 7.89 2.56 -12.20
CA ARG A 120 8.80 2.01 -13.22
C ARG A 120 10.28 2.26 -12.92
N SER A 121 10.55 3.23 -12.05
CA SER A 121 11.88 3.62 -11.62
C SER A 121 12.64 2.54 -10.84
N SER A 122 12.01 1.43 -10.44
CA SER A 122 12.65 0.37 -9.67
C SER A 122 12.53 -1.01 -10.34
N SER A 123 13.37 -1.94 -9.90
CA SER A 123 13.59 -3.21 -10.60
C SER A 123 13.97 -4.36 -9.69
N GLN A 124 13.53 -5.56 -10.06
CA GLN A 124 14.09 -6.79 -9.53
C GLN A 124 15.56 -6.91 -9.93
N ASN A 125 16.35 -7.67 -9.16
CA ASN A 125 17.76 -7.91 -9.46
C ASN A 125 17.97 -8.61 -10.83
N ASN A 126 17.05 -9.48 -11.25
CA ASN A 126 17.10 -10.12 -12.57
C ASN A 126 16.62 -9.20 -13.72
N LEU A 127 16.18 -7.98 -13.40
CA LEU A 127 15.66 -6.93 -14.28
C LEU A 127 14.29 -7.20 -14.94
N VAL A 128 13.83 -8.45 -14.98
CA VAL A 128 12.67 -8.89 -15.80
C VAL A 128 11.36 -8.22 -15.38
N GLY A 129 11.23 -7.85 -14.11
CA GLY A 129 10.08 -7.11 -13.59
C GLY A 129 10.50 -5.85 -12.88
N GLU A 130 9.57 -4.91 -12.83
CA GLU A 130 9.57 -3.83 -11.84
C GLU A 130 9.43 -4.42 -10.43
N PHE A 131 9.90 -3.69 -9.44
CA PHE A 131 9.86 -4.11 -8.04
C PHE A 131 9.67 -2.90 -7.15
N LEU A 132 8.67 -2.93 -6.28
CA LEU A 132 8.41 -1.85 -5.33
C LEU A 132 8.97 -2.14 -3.93
N GLY A 133 9.25 -3.41 -3.62
CA GLY A 133 9.45 -3.88 -2.26
C GLY A 133 8.29 -4.75 -1.78
N ASP A 134 8.48 -5.39 -0.63
CA ASP A 134 7.47 -6.13 0.16
C ASP A 134 7.71 -5.73 1.62
N TYR A 135 6.77 -5.17 2.39
CA TYR A 135 5.38 -4.76 2.16
C TYR A 135 5.15 -3.37 2.79
N VAL A 136 3.89 -2.90 2.87
CA VAL A 136 3.48 -1.77 3.72
C VAL A 136 3.09 -2.29 5.10
N TYR A 137 3.29 -1.50 6.16
CA TYR A 137 2.90 -1.88 7.52
C TYR A 137 2.45 -0.68 8.35
N ALA A 138 1.49 -0.93 9.23
CA ALA A 138 1.06 0.01 10.25
C ALA A 138 1.19 -0.59 11.65
N ALA A 139 1.37 0.26 12.65
CA ALA A 139 1.27 -0.05 14.06
C ALA A 139 0.45 1.03 14.75
N ALA A 140 -0.35 0.67 15.75
CA ALA A 140 -1.19 1.62 16.47
C ALA A 140 -0.86 1.60 17.96
N THR A 141 -0.83 2.79 18.54
CA THR A 141 -0.79 3.00 19.98
C THR A 141 -2.16 3.49 20.45
N ARG A 142 -2.30 3.82 21.74
CA ARG A 142 -3.54 4.43 22.27
C ARG A 142 -3.75 5.89 21.85
N THR A 143 -2.76 6.51 21.22
CA THR A 143 -2.77 7.97 20.97
C THR A 143 -2.35 8.36 19.54
N TYR A 144 -1.73 7.43 18.81
CA TYR A 144 -1.25 7.66 17.44
C TYR A 144 -1.04 6.34 16.71
N GLY A 145 -1.12 6.38 15.38
CA GLY A 145 -0.68 5.34 14.48
C GLY A 145 0.68 5.66 13.85
N ALA A 146 1.48 4.66 13.56
CA ALA A 146 2.69 4.77 12.74
C ALA A 146 2.53 3.88 11.50
N ALA A 147 3.01 4.34 10.36
CA ALA A 147 2.92 3.60 9.12
C ALA A 147 4.16 3.76 8.25
N VAL A 148 4.46 2.74 7.46
CA VAL A 148 5.51 2.72 6.43
C VAL A 148 4.96 2.19 5.10
N TRP A 149 5.44 2.73 3.99
CA TRP A 149 5.04 2.35 2.64
C TRP A 149 6.19 2.44 1.63
N ASN A 150 6.03 1.78 0.48
CA ASN A 150 6.98 1.89 -0.63
C ASN A 150 6.70 3.19 -1.41
N ASP A 151 7.74 3.97 -1.66
CA ASP A 151 7.66 5.28 -2.29
C ASP A 151 8.63 5.37 -3.48
N SER A 152 8.21 6.04 -4.55
CA SER A 152 9.00 6.14 -5.78
C SER A 152 9.19 7.59 -6.24
N ARG A 153 8.98 8.57 -5.35
CA ARG A 153 9.07 10.00 -5.69
C ARG A 153 10.47 10.45 -6.13
N SER A 154 11.51 9.77 -5.64
CA SER A 154 12.91 10.09 -5.92
C SER A 154 13.46 9.34 -7.14
N GLY A 155 12.79 8.24 -7.50
CA GLY A 155 13.19 7.35 -8.58
C GLY A 155 12.97 7.95 -9.97
N ALA A 156 13.98 7.85 -10.82
CA ALA A 156 13.85 8.17 -12.24
C ALA A 156 13.50 6.94 -13.07
N ASP A 157 12.56 7.08 -13.99
CA ASP A 157 12.24 6.07 -15.01
C ASP A 157 13.46 5.80 -15.92
N CYS A 158 13.52 4.58 -16.48
CA CYS A 158 14.55 4.19 -17.43
C CYS A 158 13.91 3.59 -18.69
N SER A 159 13.82 4.40 -19.75
CA SER A 159 13.18 4.00 -21.01
C SER A 159 13.82 2.77 -21.67
N ALA A 160 15.11 2.54 -21.45
CA ALA A 160 15.80 1.35 -21.95
C ALA A 160 15.32 0.08 -21.23
N MET A 161 15.06 0.16 -19.92
CA MET A 161 14.47 -0.92 -19.12
C MET A 161 13.05 -1.22 -19.57
N ASP A 162 12.24 -0.18 -19.81
CA ASP A 162 10.87 -0.35 -20.30
C ASP A 162 10.86 -1.02 -21.68
N ALA A 163 11.63 -0.50 -22.64
CA ALA A 163 11.71 -1.08 -23.97
C ALA A 163 12.15 -2.55 -23.94
N TRP A 164 13.14 -2.89 -23.12
CA TRP A 164 13.61 -4.26 -22.97
C TRP A 164 12.55 -5.17 -22.32
N ARG A 165 11.90 -4.74 -21.23
CA ARG A 165 10.82 -5.50 -20.59
C ARG A 165 9.63 -5.70 -21.54
N MET A 166 9.29 -4.69 -22.35
CA MET A 166 8.26 -4.84 -23.40
C MET A 166 8.66 -5.85 -24.47
N SER A 167 9.95 -5.91 -24.81
CA SER A 167 10.47 -6.89 -25.76
C SER A 167 10.23 -8.32 -25.27
N LEU A 168 10.44 -8.57 -23.97
CA LEU A 168 10.14 -9.88 -23.36
C LEU A 168 8.65 -10.23 -23.43
N ARG A 169 7.74 -9.25 -23.33
CA ARG A 169 6.28 -9.45 -23.41
C ARG A 169 5.81 -9.72 -24.84
N THR A 170 6.42 -9.05 -25.81
CA THR A 170 6.00 -9.08 -27.23
C THR A 170 6.74 -10.12 -28.06
N GLY A 171 7.83 -10.71 -27.53
CA GLY A 171 8.70 -11.62 -28.27
C GLY A 171 9.64 -10.92 -29.26
N SER A 172 9.78 -9.60 -29.16
CA SER A 172 10.77 -8.84 -29.94
C SER A 172 12.15 -8.83 -29.27
N THR A 173 13.19 -8.46 -29.99
CA THR A 173 14.57 -8.43 -29.49
C THR A 173 15.06 -7.01 -29.29
N VAL A 174 15.28 -6.64 -28.03
CA VAL A 174 15.96 -5.41 -27.61
C VAL A 174 17.16 -5.83 -26.76
N ALA A 175 18.28 -5.11 -26.86
CA ALA A 175 19.43 -5.36 -26.01
C ALA A 175 19.05 -5.19 -24.53
N ARG A 176 19.50 -6.12 -23.69
CA ARG A 176 19.31 -6.00 -22.24
C ARG A 176 20.13 -4.81 -21.73
N PRO A 177 19.50 -3.79 -21.11
CA PRO A 177 20.22 -2.64 -20.60
C PRO A 177 21.08 -3.03 -19.40
N ALA A 178 22.16 -2.30 -19.24
CA ALA A 178 22.99 -2.31 -18.05
C ALA A 178 22.64 -1.04 -17.25
N PRO A 179 21.87 -1.15 -16.15
CA PRO A 179 21.27 0.03 -15.50
C PRO A 179 22.27 1.11 -15.08
N GLN A 180 23.49 0.71 -14.69
CA GLN A 180 24.55 1.65 -14.32
C GLN A 180 24.98 2.55 -15.49
N GLN A 181 24.87 2.07 -16.73
CA GLN A 181 25.28 2.80 -17.94
C GLN A 181 24.09 3.46 -18.63
N ASP A 182 22.94 2.79 -18.64
CA ASP A 182 21.82 3.13 -19.53
C ASP A 182 20.69 3.90 -18.83
N CYS A 183 20.69 3.98 -17.50
CA CYS A 183 19.64 4.64 -16.72
C CYS A 183 20.16 5.89 -15.99
N ALA A 184 19.24 6.75 -15.56
CA ALA A 184 19.59 7.87 -14.69
C ALA A 184 20.17 7.36 -13.35
N PRO A 185 21.06 8.13 -12.68
CA PRO A 185 21.66 7.72 -11.41
C PRO A 185 20.65 7.41 -10.29
N THR A 186 19.43 7.95 -10.38
CA THR A 186 18.33 7.69 -9.43
C THR A 186 17.38 6.57 -9.88
N PHE A 187 17.70 5.81 -10.93
CA PHE A 187 17.00 4.56 -11.19
C PHE A 187 17.31 3.55 -10.07
N GLY A 188 16.26 3.03 -9.43
CA GLY A 188 16.32 2.21 -8.23
C GLY A 188 16.18 2.99 -6.93
N ASP A 189 16.00 4.32 -6.99
CA ASP A 189 15.79 5.20 -5.82
C ASP A 189 14.32 5.13 -5.33
N SER A 190 13.83 3.90 -5.14
CA SER A 190 12.58 3.61 -4.44
C SER A 190 12.88 3.37 -2.96
N ASP A 191 12.17 4.07 -2.10
CA ASP A 191 12.44 4.14 -0.66
C ASP A 191 11.29 3.59 0.19
N ILE A 192 11.59 3.32 1.46
CA ILE A 192 10.56 3.16 2.48
C ILE A 192 10.34 4.52 3.15
N PHE A 193 9.18 5.12 2.91
CA PHE A 193 8.73 6.31 3.63
C PHE A 193 7.83 5.92 4.79
N GLY A 194 7.72 6.79 5.79
CA GLY A 194 6.90 6.55 6.95
C GLY A 194 6.62 7.80 7.77
N GLY A 195 5.70 7.66 8.71
CA GLY A 195 5.31 8.74 9.61
C GLY A 195 4.55 8.23 10.83
N ALA A 196 4.37 9.13 11.79
CA ALA A 196 3.48 8.95 12.93
C ALA A 196 2.35 9.99 12.85
N TYR A 197 1.12 9.53 13.09
CA TYR A 197 -0.11 10.27 12.88
C TYR A 197 -0.92 10.22 14.17
N ALA A 198 -1.07 11.37 14.82
CA ALA A 198 -1.90 11.47 16.01
C ALA A 198 -3.35 11.11 15.68
N ASP A 199 -4.07 10.61 16.68
CA ASP A 199 -5.51 10.48 16.60
C ASP A 199 -6.14 11.87 16.33
N PRO A 200 -6.84 12.07 15.20
CA PRO A 200 -7.50 13.33 14.88
C PRO A 200 -8.72 13.61 15.77
N THR A 201 -9.21 12.62 16.53
CA THR A 201 -10.44 12.66 17.34
C THR A 201 -10.27 12.08 18.76
N PRO A 202 -9.37 12.65 19.60
CA PRO A 202 -9.01 12.10 20.91
C PRO A 202 -10.10 12.16 22.00
#